data_AF-A0A3D2S5Q1-F1
#
_entry.id   AF-A0A3D2S5Q1-F1
#
_cell.length_a   1.000
_cell.length_b   1.000
_cell.length_c   1.000
_cell.angle_alpha   90.00
_cell.angle_beta   90.00
_cell.angle_gamma   90.00
#
_symmetry.space_group_name_H-M   'P 1'
#
loop_
_entity.id
_entity.type
_entity.pdbx_description
1 polymer ?
#
loop_
_entity_poly.entity_id
_entity_poly.type
_entity_poly.pdbx_seq_one_letter_code
_entity_poly.pdbx_strand_id
1 'polypeptide(L)' 'MEMSLWQQIAELPAVEIIAAVMGVISVWFARSNNILVYPTGIVSVTLYVIICLNVQLYADAFINFYYL' A
#
# COMPACT_ATOMS: atom_id res chain seq x y z
N MET A 1 -27.30 -4.01 -0.23
CA MET A 1 -26.92 -5.12 -1.11
C MET A 1 -25.44 -5.35 -0.86
N GLU A 2 -25.07 -6.42 -0.15
CA GLU A 2 -23.66 -6.67 0.18
C GLU A 2 -22.91 -7.05 -1.11
N MET A 3 -21.83 -6.32 -1.39
CA MET A 3 -21.04 -6.51 -2.60
C MET A 3 -20.10 -7.72 -2.40
N SER A 4 -20.09 -8.67 -3.34
CA SER A 4 -19.24 -9.87 -3.24
C SER A 4 -17.75 -9.49 -3.20
N LEU A 5 -16.93 -10.25 -2.46
CA LEU A 5 -15.48 -9.99 -2.30
C LEU A 5 -14.76 -9.85 -3.65
N TRP A 6 -15.17 -10.66 -4.63
CA TRP A 6 -14.61 -10.63 -5.97
C TRP A 6 -14.86 -9.32 -6.71
N GLN A 7 -15.97 -8.65 -6.41
CA GLN A 7 -16.37 -7.39 -7.03
C GLN A 7 -15.61 -6.20 -6.42
N GLN A 8 -15.36 -6.25 -5.11
CA GLN A 8 -14.52 -5.27 -4.42
C GLN A 8 -13.08 -5.29 -4.96
N ILE A 9 -12.53 -6.48 -5.23
CA ILE A 9 -11.18 -6.64 -5.79
C ILE A 9 -11.12 -6.15 -7.25
N ALA A 10 -12.19 -6.34 -8.03
CA ALA A 10 -12.24 -5.95 -9.44
C ALA A 10 -12.35 -4.44 -9.67
N GLU A 11 -12.87 -3.69 -8.69
CA GLU A 11 -12.98 -2.23 -8.74
C GLU A 11 -11.73 -1.51 -8.22
N LEU A 12 -10.75 -2.25 -7.65
CA LEU A 12 -9.51 -1.65 -7.15
C LEU A 12 -8.74 -0.98 -8.30
N PRO A 13 -8.37 0.31 -8.17
CA PRO A 13 -7.51 0.95 -9.14
C PRO A 13 -6.16 0.21 -9.19
N ALA A 14 -5.58 0.08 -10.38
CA ALA A 14 -4.31 -0.64 -10.59
C ALA A 14 -3.18 -0.16 -9.65
N VAL A 15 -3.23 1.10 -9.22
CA VAL A 15 -2.30 1.72 -8.26
C VAL A 15 -2.38 1.08 -6.87
N GLU A 16 -3.57 0.73 -6.37
CA GLU A 16 -3.74 0.07 -5.07
C GLU A 16 -3.16 -1.35 -5.09
N ILE A 17 -3.37 -2.07 -6.20
CA ILE A 17 -2.77 -3.40 -6.39
C ILE A 17 -1.24 -3.29 -6.41
N ILE A 18 -0.68 -2.30 -7.11
CA ILE A 18 0.77 -2.06 -7.16
C ILE A 18 1.30 -1.70 -5.76
N ALA A 19 0.61 -0.83 -5.03
CA ALA A 19 0.99 -0.42 -3.67
C ALA A 19 1.04 -1.62 -2.70
N ALA A 20 0.03 -2.48 -2.77
CA ALA A 20 -0.05 -3.71 -1.97
C ALA A 20 1.06 -4.70 -2.34
N VAL A 21 1.29 -4.95 -3.64
CA VAL A 21 2.35 -5.85 -4.12
C VAL A 21 3.73 -5.36 -3.70
N MET A 22 4.01 -4.05 -3.81
CA MET A 22 5.28 -3.47 -3.34
C MET A 22 5.46 -3.63 -1.83
N GLY A 23 4.38 -3.51 -1.05
CA GLY A 23 4.41 -3.77 0.40
C GLY A 23 4.77 -5.22 0.71
N VAL A 24 4.17 -6.19 0.01
CA VAL A 24 4.49 -7.62 0.16
C VAL A 24 5.94 -7.92 -0.24
N ILE A 25 6.41 -7.34 -1.34
CA ILE A 25 7.80 -7.48 -1.80
C ILE A 25 8.78 -6.91 -0.78
N SER A 26 8.47 -5.77 -0.17
CA SER A 26 9.28 -5.16 0.90
C SER A 26 9.46 -6.12 2.08
N VAL A 27 8.39 -6.78 2.55
CA VAL A 27 8.46 -7.78 3.63
C VAL A 27 9.32 -8.98 3.24
N TRP A 28 9.25 -9.41 1.98
CA TRP A 28 10.09 -10.52 1.50
C TRP A 28 11.57 -10.15 1.47
N PHE A 29 11.90 -8.93 1.02
CA PHE A 29 13.27 -8.42 1.10
C PHE A 29 13.73 -8.25 2.55
N ALA A 30 12.82 -7.96 3.49
CA ALA A 30 13.14 -7.78 4.90
C ALA A 30 13.56 -9.10 5.53
N ARG A 31 12.88 -10.19 5.16
CA ARG A 31 13.31 -11.55 5.51
C ARG A 31 14.69 -11.89 4.95
N SER A 32 15.02 -11.40 3.75
CA SER A 32 16.30 -11.65 3.08
C SER A 32 17.43 -10.73 3.54
N ASN A 33 17.16 -9.82 4.49
CA ASN A 33 18.09 -8.79 4.98
C ASN A 33 18.71 -7.95 3.85
N ASN A 34 17.94 -7.73 2.78
CA ASN A 34 18.39 -7.04 1.58
C ASN A 34 18.11 -5.53 1.69
N ILE A 35 19.02 -4.68 1.22
CA ILE A 35 18.85 -3.22 1.26
C ILE A 35 17.65 -2.74 0.43
N LEU A 36 17.16 -3.55 -0.52
CA LEU A 36 15.98 -3.27 -1.35
C LEU A 36 14.67 -3.16 -0.57
N VAL A 37 14.65 -3.54 0.72
CA VAL A 37 13.51 -3.29 1.64
C VAL A 37 13.13 -1.82 1.67
N TYR A 38 14.13 -0.96 1.85
CA TYR A 38 13.90 0.47 2.04
C TYR A 38 13.25 1.12 0.82
N PRO A 39 13.79 1.01 -0.41
CA PRO A 39 13.15 1.62 -1.57
C PRO A 39 11.78 1.00 -1.87
N THR A 40 11.59 -0.31 -1.66
CA THR A 40 10.28 -0.93 -1.93
C THR A 40 9.23 -0.56 -0.88
N GLY A 41 9.61 -0.46 0.38
CA GLY A 41 8.77 0.03 1.47
C GLY A 41 8.39 1.50 1.29
N ILE A 42 9.36 2.38 0.99
CA ILE A 42 9.12 3.81 0.76
C ILE A 42 8.12 4.03 -0.37
N VAL A 43 8.27 3.32 -1.50
CA VAL A 43 7.34 3.44 -2.62
C VAL A 43 5.95 2.94 -2.24
N SER A 44 5.83 1.80 -1.54
CA SER A 44 4.54 1.26 -1.09
C SER A 44 3.81 2.26 -0.16
N VAL A 45 4.50 2.75 0.87
CA VAL A 45 3.94 3.68 1.85
C VAL A 45 3.56 5.01 1.19
N THR A 46 4.39 5.54 0.30
CA THR A 46 4.07 6.78 -0.45
C THR A 46 2.80 6.62 -1.28
N LEU A 47 2.62 5.47 -1.95
CA LEU A 47 1.39 5.19 -2.70
C LEU A 47 0.18 5.11 -1.76
N TYR A 48 0.31 4.46 -0.60
CA TYR A 48 -0.76 4.40 0.40
C TYR A 48 -1.16 5.77 0.93
N VAL A 49 -0.19 6.66 1.19
CA VAL A 49 -0.48 8.05 1.61
C VAL A 49 -1.32 8.76 0.53
N ILE A 50 -0.96 8.65 -0.74
CA ILE A 50 -1.70 9.27 -1.85
C ILE A 50 -3.12 8.70 -1.96
N ILE A 51 -3.27 7.37 -1.84
CA ILE A 51 -4.58 6.71 -1.90
C ILE A 51 -5.47 7.17 -0.72
N CYS A 52 -4.96 7.13 0.51
CA CYS A 52 -5.70 7.54 1.69
C CYS A 52 -6.13 9.02 1.64
N LEU A 53 -5.31 9.90 1.05
CA LEU A 53 -5.69 11.30 0.83
C LEU A 53 -6.84 11.45 -0.19
N ASN A 54 -6.87 10.64 -1.24
CA ASN A 54 -7.97 10.65 -2.22
C ASN A 54 -9.30 10.17 -1.62
N VAL A 55 -9.25 9.18 -0.73
CA VAL A 55 -10.44 8.62 -0.06
C VAL A 55 -10.79 9.37 1.24
N GLN A 56 -10.13 10.51 1.51
CA GLN A 56 -10.33 11.37 2.70
C GLN A 56 -10.09 10.65 4.05
N LEU A 57 -9.33 9.56 4.05
CA LEU A 57 -8.84 8.89 5.25
C LEU A 57 -7.55 9.56 5.75
N TYR A 58 -7.69 10.78 6.27
CA TYR A 58 -6.55 11.58 6.72
C TYR A 58 -5.78 10.95 7.88
N ALA A 59 -6.47 10.21 8.76
CA ALA A 59 -5.84 9.51 9.88
C ALA A 59 -4.86 8.43 9.39
N ASP A 60 -5.31 7.57 8.47
CA ASP A 60 -4.47 6.50 7.90
C ASP A 60 -3.35 7.05 7.03
N ALA A 61 -3.61 8.12 6.26
CA ALA A 61 -2.57 8.81 5.48
C ALA A 61 -1.47 9.35 6.39
N PHE A 62 -1.83 9.97 7.52
CA PHE A 62 -0.86 10.53 8.47
C PHE A 62 -0.02 9.45 9.15
N ILE A 63 -0.64 8.34 9.56
CA ILE A 63 0.09 7.22 10.17
C ILE A 63 1.08 6.61 9.18
N ASN A 64 0.65 6.35 7.94
CA ASN A 64 1.54 5.85 6.90
C ASN A 64 2.70 6.81 6.64
N PHE A 65 2.43 8.12 6.58
CA PHE A 65 3.47 9.14 6.43
C PHE A 65 4.44 9.21 7.61
N TYR A 66 3.98 8.96 8.84
CA TYR A 66 4.83 8.94 10.03
C TYR A 66 5.77 7.72 10.07
N TYR A 67 5.34 6.58 9.51
CA TYR A 67 6.14 5.36 9.43
C TYR A 67 7.13 5.34 8.25
N LEU A 68 7.01 6.29 7.32
CA LEU A 68 7.93 6.49 6.20
C LEU A 68 9.29 7.02 6.69
#